data_AF-A0A970PAN1-F1
#
_entry.id   AF-A0A970PAN1-F1
#
_cell.length_a   1.000
_cell.length_b   1.000
_cell.length_c   1.000
_cell.angle_alpha   90.00
_cell.angle_beta   90.00
_cell.angle_gamma   90.00
#
_symmetry.space_group_name_H-M   'P 1'
#
loop_
_entity.id
_entity.type
_entity.pdbx_description
1 polymer ?
#
loop_
_entity_poly.entity_id
_entity_poly.type
_entity_poly.pdbx_seq_one_letter_code
_entity_poly.pdbx_strand_id
1 'polypeptide(L)'
;MSTNGESDRERDENRAAIPPEWRARQPRSVDAVVLVPAWRREWAARVLSEHCRSVHFADDLDELLSSTAEIAVLSKKLLWAAPEERWVETMRRWREEPDPLWVIVDAPDSARERYPLAGVDIAVGAEISETELSARIAALLRRARIERDRNPLTGLPGNHGLREYLCAKLVRDETITLVMADLDDFKAYNDRRGHLAGDAAIMLLADAMTEAAGAVGGVVTHLGGDDFCAIATPEAAEELVRAVEAGYARRLPALAGGHGPGVTVVQMTVAPEELEALEQVFERLAKLRLERRRRAGRG
;
A
#
# COMPACT_ATOMS: atom_id res chain seq x y z
N MET A 1 -26.65 10.61 -52.70
CA MET A 1 -25.96 11.91 -52.51
C MET A 1 -26.49 12.47 -51.21
N SER A 2 -25.77 12.79 -50.15
CA SER A 2 -24.36 12.68 -49.77
C SER A 2 -24.36 13.09 -48.29
N THR A 3 -23.98 12.21 -47.35
CA THR A 3 -23.55 12.58 -45.99
C THR A 3 -22.75 11.41 -45.39
N ASN A 4 -21.63 11.07 -46.03
CA ASN A 4 -20.62 10.13 -45.50
C ASN A 4 -19.23 10.82 -45.44
N GLY A 5 -19.20 12.16 -45.40
CA GLY A 5 -17.96 12.94 -45.53
C GLY A 5 -17.35 13.45 -44.23
N GLU A 6 -18.08 13.45 -43.11
CA GLU A 6 -17.57 13.96 -41.83
C GLU A 6 -16.90 12.88 -40.98
N SER A 7 -17.38 11.62 -41.05
CA SER A 7 -16.83 10.50 -40.27
C SER A 7 -15.44 10.02 -40.71
N ASP A 8 -15.06 10.28 -41.96
CA ASP A 8 -13.77 9.87 -42.51
C ASP A 8 -12.71 10.99 -42.38
N ARG A 9 -13.12 12.26 -42.32
CA ARG A 9 -12.20 13.38 -42.04
C ARG A 9 -11.74 13.39 -40.58
N GLU A 10 -12.60 13.03 -39.63
CA GLU A 10 -12.20 12.88 -38.21
C GLU A 10 -11.33 11.64 -37.94
N ARG A 11 -11.35 10.62 -38.82
CA ARG A 11 -10.49 9.42 -38.69
C ARG A 11 -9.05 9.65 -39.15
N ASP A 12 -8.83 10.55 -40.11
CA ASP A 12 -7.50 10.82 -40.68
C ASP A 12 -6.70 11.87 -39.89
N GLU A 13 -7.35 12.78 -39.16
CA GLU A 13 -6.67 13.81 -38.37
C GLU A 13 -6.09 13.29 -37.04
N ASN A 14 -6.53 12.12 -36.56
CA ASN A 14 -6.18 11.61 -35.24
C ASN A 14 -5.04 10.58 -35.25
N ARG A 15 -4.10 10.70 -36.19
CA ARG A 15 -2.93 9.81 -36.34
C ARG A 15 -1.74 10.25 -35.47
N ALA A 16 -2.00 10.72 -34.25
CA ALA A 16 -0.95 11.16 -33.36
C ALA A 16 -0.11 9.95 -32.90
N ALA A 17 1.18 9.97 -33.20
CA ALA A 17 2.10 9.01 -32.59
C ALA A 17 2.11 9.26 -31.07
N ILE A 18 2.16 8.19 -30.26
CA ILE A 18 2.47 8.33 -28.83
C ILE A 18 3.78 9.11 -28.72
N PRO A 19 3.77 10.30 -28.10
CA PRO A 19 4.94 11.15 -28.06
C PRO A 19 6.14 10.43 -27.41
N PRO A 20 7.37 10.55 -27.97
CA PRO A 20 8.56 9.85 -27.47
C PRO A 20 8.80 10.00 -25.96
N GLU A 21 8.42 11.13 -25.38
CA GLU A 21 8.50 11.47 -23.96
C GLU A 21 7.64 10.55 -23.06
N TRP A 22 6.61 9.89 -23.59
CA TRP A 22 5.82 8.88 -22.89
C TRP A 22 6.64 7.63 -22.54
N ARG A 23 7.73 7.37 -23.26
CA ARG A 23 8.52 6.13 -23.10
C ARG A 23 9.44 6.14 -21.89
N ALA A 24 9.66 7.29 -21.25
CA ALA A 24 10.67 7.46 -20.20
C ALA A 24 10.15 8.08 -18.89
N ARG A 25 8.89 8.53 -18.84
CA ARG A 25 8.31 9.24 -17.69
C ARG A 25 7.00 8.59 -17.27
N GLN A 26 6.80 8.43 -15.96
CA GLN A 26 5.64 7.78 -15.34
C GLN A 26 5.10 8.66 -14.20
N PRO A 27 3.78 8.70 -13.97
CA PRO A 27 3.22 9.45 -12.85
C PRO A 27 3.53 8.69 -11.54
N ARG A 28 4.52 9.19 -10.79
CA ARG A 28 5.01 8.54 -9.56
C ARG A 28 4.22 8.91 -8.30
N SER A 29 3.39 9.94 -8.39
CA SER A 29 2.73 10.61 -7.27
C SER A 29 1.23 10.41 -7.24
N VAL A 30 0.69 9.54 -8.11
CA VAL A 30 -0.74 9.20 -8.19
C VAL A 30 -0.96 7.75 -7.76
N ASP A 31 -2.04 7.51 -7.03
CA ASP A 31 -2.45 6.17 -6.58
C ASP A 31 -3.30 5.46 -7.65
N ALA A 32 -4.07 6.23 -8.44
CA ALA A 32 -4.84 5.71 -9.57
C ALA A 32 -4.94 6.70 -10.74
N VAL A 33 -5.03 6.17 -11.96
CA VAL A 33 -5.36 6.88 -13.19
C VAL A 33 -6.69 6.36 -13.72
N VAL A 34 -7.69 7.25 -13.79
CA VAL A 34 -9.04 6.93 -14.27
C VAL A 34 -9.28 7.54 -15.64
N LEU A 35 -9.55 6.68 -16.61
CA LEU A 35 -9.77 7.04 -18.01
C LEU A 35 -11.26 7.12 -18.30
N VAL A 36 -11.73 8.31 -18.61
CA VAL A 36 -13.16 8.58 -18.87
C VAL A 36 -13.38 9.25 -20.23
N PRO A 37 -14.52 9.02 -20.89
CA PRO A 37 -14.93 9.85 -22.02
C PRO A 37 -14.98 11.32 -21.62
N ALA A 38 -14.64 12.23 -22.55
CA ALA A 38 -14.60 13.67 -22.26
C ALA A 38 -15.91 14.21 -21.67
N TRP A 39 -17.06 13.68 -22.10
CA TRP A 39 -18.38 14.07 -21.62
C TRP A 39 -18.72 13.53 -20.21
N ARG A 40 -17.97 12.56 -19.69
CA ARG A 40 -18.10 12.05 -18.30
C ARG A 40 -17.12 12.70 -17.32
N ARG A 41 -16.39 13.75 -17.73
CA ARG A 41 -15.37 14.40 -16.90
C ARG A 41 -15.92 14.88 -15.56
N GLU A 42 -16.95 15.73 -15.59
CA GLU A 42 -17.56 16.29 -14.37
C GLU A 42 -18.25 15.22 -13.52
N TRP A 43 -18.87 14.23 -14.18
CA TRP A 43 -19.47 13.08 -13.52
C TRP A 43 -18.43 12.29 -12.73
N ALA A 44 -17.29 11.96 -13.37
CA ALA A 44 -16.21 11.24 -12.71
C ALA A 44 -15.60 12.05 -11.57
N ALA A 45 -15.45 13.37 -11.73
CA ALA A 45 -14.99 14.28 -10.67
C ALA A 45 -15.80 14.09 -9.40
N ARG A 46 -17.12 14.20 -9.54
CA ARG A 46 -18.04 14.10 -8.42
C ARG A 46 -17.97 12.73 -7.76
N VAL A 47 -18.08 11.66 -8.55
CA VAL A 47 -18.07 10.28 -8.05
C VAL A 47 -16.76 9.94 -7.33
N LEU A 48 -15.62 10.37 -7.87
CA LEU A 48 -14.31 10.05 -7.31
C LEU A 48 -14.00 10.88 -6.06
N SER A 49 -14.44 12.14 -6.03
CA SER A 49 -14.18 13.06 -4.90
C SER A 49 -14.77 12.60 -3.57
N GLU A 50 -15.77 11.71 -3.58
CA GLU A 50 -16.41 11.21 -2.36
C GLU A 50 -15.49 10.30 -1.52
N HIS A 51 -14.50 9.65 -2.12
CA HIS A 51 -13.71 8.59 -1.46
C HIS A 51 -12.19 8.69 -1.65
N CYS A 52 -11.69 9.82 -2.13
CA CYS A 52 -10.25 10.07 -2.27
C CYS A 52 -9.85 11.43 -1.71
N ARG A 53 -8.57 11.61 -1.39
CA ARG A 53 -8.04 12.84 -0.80
C ARG A 53 -7.99 14.00 -1.80
N SER A 54 -7.76 13.67 -3.07
CA SER A 54 -7.63 14.66 -4.13
C SER A 54 -7.81 14.03 -5.51
N VAL A 55 -8.45 14.78 -6.40
CA VAL A 55 -8.61 14.44 -7.82
C VAL A 55 -7.97 15.54 -8.66
N HIS A 56 -7.09 15.17 -9.57
CA HIS A 56 -6.57 16.07 -10.60
C HIS A 56 -7.09 15.67 -11.97
N PHE A 57 -7.58 16.64 -12.72
CA PHE A 57 -7.91 16.44 -14.13
C PHE A 57 -6.69 16.77 -14.96
N ALA A 58 -6.15 15.76 -15.60
CA ALA A 58 -5.10 15.95 -16.58
C ALA A 58 -5.75 16.03 -17.97
N ASP A 59 -5.53 17.14 -18.66
CA ASP A 59 -5.90 17.32 -20.07
C ASP A 59 -4.82 16.80 -21.01
N ASP A 60 -3.62 16.56 -20.50
CA ASP A 60 -2.50 15.95 -21.21
C ASP A 60 -1.59 15.11 -20.30
N LEU A 61 -0.52 14.57 -20.88
CA LEU A 61 0.43 13.75 -20.11
C LEU A 61 1.29 14.59 -19.15
N ASP A 62 1.68 15.81 -19.50
CA ASP A 62 2.54 16.62 -18.63
C ASP A 62 1.79 17.02 -17.35
N GLU A 63 0.50 17.30 -17.45
CA GLU A 63 -0.40 17.47 -16.29
C GLU A 63 -0.53 16.17 -15.48
N LEU A 64 -0.65 15.00 -16.13
CA LEU A 64 -0.67 13.71 -15.43
C LEU A 64 0.65 13.44 -14.68
N LEU A 65 1.79 13.68 -15.32
CA LEU A 65 3.13 13.42 -14.78
C LEU A 65 3.51 14.39 -13.65
N SER A 66 2.99 15.62 -13.68
CA SER A 66 3.18 16.62 -12.64
C SER A 66 2.12 16.56 -11.53
N SER A 67 1.10 15.73 -11.71
CA SER A 67 0.02 15.54 -10.74
C SER A 67 0.55 15.05 -9.39
N THR A 68 0.15 15.72 -8.32
CA THR A 68 0.34 15.28 -6.93
C THR A 68 -0.96 14.79 -6.29
N ALA A 69 -2.03 14.68 -7.08
CA ALA A 69 -3.30 14.18 -6.60
C ALA A 69 -3.29 12.67 -6.40
N GLU A 70 -4.12 12.20 -5.48
CA GLU A 70 -4.32 10.77 -5.25
C GLU A 70 -4.86 10.08 -6.51
N ILE A 71 -5.86 10.67 -7.16
CA ILE A 71 -6.42 10.17 -8.41
C ILE A 71 -6.20 11.20 -9.51
N ALA A 72 -5.65 10.75 -10.65
CA ALA A 72 -5.67 11.53 -11.87
C ALA A 72 -6.78 11.03 -12.80
N VAL A 73 -7.59 11.95 -13.33
CA VAL A 73 -8.60 11.65 -14.34
C VAL A 73 -8.10 12.15 -15.69
N LEU A 74 -8.01 11.25 -16.65
CA LEU A 74 -7.54 11.53 -18.01
C LEU A 74 -8.65 11.25 -19.03
N SER A 75 -8.76 12.12 -20.03
CA SER A 75 -9.69 11.88 -21.13
C SER A 75 -9.23 10.72 -22.01
N LYS A 76 -10.15 9.81 -22.34
CA LYS A 76 -9.89 8.74 -23.33
C LYS A 76 -9.46 9.22 -24.70
N LYS A 77 -9.75 10.49 -25.05
CA LYS A 77 -9.30 11.08 -26.32
C LYS A 77 -7.78 10.94 -26.52
N LEU A 78 -6.99 10.98 -25.43
CA LEU A 78 -5.54 10.76 -25.50
C LEU A 78 -5.14 9.34 -25.91
N LEU A 79 -5.91 8.32 -25.53
CA LEU A 79 -5.59 6.92 -25.85
C LEU A 79 -6.01 6.54 -27.27
N TRP A 80 -7.11 7.11 -27.77
CA TRP A 80 -7.66 6.79 -29.09
C TRP A 80 -7.02 7.58 -30.23
N ALA A 81 -6.13 8.54 -29.92
CA ALA A 81 -5.30 9.22 -30.91
C ALA A 81 -4.14 8.34 -31.41
N ALA A 82 -3.92 7.16 -30.84
CA ALA A 82 -2.94 6.18 -31.27
C ALA A 82 -3.59 4.80 -31.52
N PRO A 83 -3.02 3.97 -32.43
CA PRO A 83 -3.43 2.57 -32.60
C PRO A 83 -3.44 1.82 -31.27
N GLU A 84 -4.41 0.91 -31.11
CA GLU A 84 -4.66 0.18 -29.87
C GLU A 84 -3.41 -0.54 -29.34
N GLU A 85 -2.61 -1.14 -30.23
CA GLU A 85 -1.39 -1.85 -29.86
C GLU A 85 -0.35 -0.94 -29.21
N ARG A 86 -0.34 0.36 -29.57
CA ARG A 86 0.67 1.29 -29.08
C ARG A 86 0.42 1.71 -27.63
N TRP A 87 -0.82 2.03 -27.27
CA TRP A 87 -1.08 2.48 -25.89
C TRP A 87 -1.06 1.30 -24.90
N VAL A 88 -1.43 0.09 -25.33
CA VAL A 88 -1.26 -1.15 -24.55
C VAL A 88 0.21 -1.37 -24.20
N GLU A 89 1.11 -1.25 -25.18
CA GLU A 89 2.57 -1.33 -24.96
C GLU A 89 3.07 -0.21 -24.03
N THR A 90 2.53 1.00 -24.16
CA THR A 90 2.89 2.13 -23.29
C THR A 90 2.43 1.93 -21.85
N MET A 91 1.19 1.48 -21.63
CA MET A 91 0.71 1.15 -20.28
C MET A 91 1.50 0.00 -19.65
N ARG A 92 1.84 -1.03 -20.43
CA ARG A 92 2.66 -2.14 -19.95
C ARG A 92 4.03 -1.70 -19.46
N ARG A 93 4.62 -0.66 -20.06
CA ARG A 93 5.91 -0.09 -19.66
C ARG A 93 5.82 0.80 -18.42
N TRP A 94 4.66 1.38 -18.15
CA TRP A 94 4.40 2.15 -16.93
C TRP A 94 4.10 1.28 -15.71
N ARG A 95 4.42 -0.02 -15.77
CA ARG A 95 4.31 -0.97 -14.65
C ARG A 95 5.64 -1.26 -13.94
N GLU A 96 6.58 -0.32 -13.99
CA GLU A 96 7.76 -0.34 -13.12
C GLU A 96 7.49 0.60 -11.92
N GLU A 97 7.95 0.27 -10.71
CA GLU A 97 7.50 0.92 -9.47
C GLU A 97 7.71 2.46 -9.45
N PRO A 98 6.73 3.24 -8.92
CA PRO A 98 5.46 2.83 -8.33
C PRO A 98 4.35 2.62 -9.38
N ASP A 99 3.64 1.48 -9.32
CA ASP A 99 2.57 1.09 -10.25
C ASP A 99 1.24 1.75 -9.83
N PRO A 100 0.73 2.78 -10.54
CA PRO A 100 -0.59 3.35 -10.27
C PRO A 100 -1.67 2.41 -10.78
N LEU A 101 -2.82 2.38 -10.10
CA LEU A 101 -3.97 1.61 -10.57
C LEU A 101 -4.54 2.22 -11.85
N TRP A 102 -4.78 1.42 -12.88
CA TRP A 102 -5.39 1.85 -14.14
C TRP A 102 -6.85 1.45 -14.22
N VAL A 103 -7.73 2.45 -14.33
CA VAL A 103 -9.19 2.25 -14.42
C VAL A 103 -9.73 2.83 -15.71
N ILE A 104 -10.53 2.06 -16.44
CA ILE A 104 -11.22 2.50 -17.66
C ILE A 104 -12.72 2.49 -17.44
N VAL A 105 -13.36 3.65 -17.54
CA VAL A 105 -14.83 3.79 -17.45
C VAL A 105 -15.42 3.90 -18.83
N ASP A 106 -16.54 3.24 -19.13
CA ASP A 106 -17.13 3.18 -20.48
C ASP A 106 -16.24 2.39 -21.46
N ALA A 107 -15.71 1.27 -20.96
CA ALA A 107 -14.86 0.36 -21.72
C ALA A 107 -15.72 -0.45 -22.72
N PRO A 108 -15.44 -0.40 -24.03
CA PRO A 108 -16.15 -1.21 -25.01
C PRO A 108 -15.91 -2.70 -24.76
N ASP A 109 -16.98 -3.51 -24.86
CA ASP A 109 -16.89 -4.96 -24.65
C ASP A 109 -15.93 -5.65 -25.61
N SER A 110 -15.75 -5.10 -26.82
CA SER A 110 -14.83 -5.64 -27.83
C SER A 110 -13.35 -5.64 -27.42
N ALA A 111 -12.97 -4.87 -26.41
CA ALA A 111 -11.60 -4.77 -25.90
C ALA A 111 -11.41 -5.40 -24.51
N ARG A 112 -12.47 -6.02 -23.96
CA ARG A 112 -12.53 -6.46 -22.55
C ARG A 112 -11.47 -7.52 -22.18
N GLU A 113 -11.14 -8.41 -23.11
CA GLU A 113 -10.12 -9.44 -22.92
C GLU A 113 -8.68 -8.89 -22.99
N ARG A 114 -8.49 -7.71 -23.58
CA ARG A 114 -7.17 -7.11 -23.82
C ARG A 114 -6.74 -6.17 -22.69
N TYR A 115 -7.69 -5.57 -21.98
CA TYR A 115 -7.41 -4.67 -20.86
C TYR A 115 -6.50 -5.28 -19.77
N PRO A 116 -6.72 -6.51 -19.30
CA PRO A 116 -5.82 -7.11 -18.31
C PRO A 116 -4.39 -7.31 -18.84
N LEU A 117 -4.23 -7.63 -20.13
CA LEU A 117 -2.92 -7.79 -20.78
C LEU A 117 -2.17 -6.47 -20.91
N ALA A 118 -2.90 -5.35 -20.96
CA ALA A 118 -2.35 -4.00 -20.97
C ALA A 118 -1.97 -3.48 -19.58
N GLY A 119 -2.29 -4.23 -18.52
CA GLY A 119 -2.09 -3.78 -17.14
C GLY A 119 -3.20 -2.89 -16.60
N VAL A 120 -4.38 -2.89 -17.23
CA VAL A 120 -5.58 -2.23 -16.68
C VAL A 120 -6.14 -3.07 -15.54
N ASP A 121 -6.22 -2.49 -14.35
CA ASP A 121 -6.76 -3.15 -13.15
C ASP A 121 -8.27 -3.35 -13.24
N ILE A 122 -8.99 -2.33 -13.72
CA ILE A 122 -10.45 -2.37 -13.86
C ILE A 122 -10.90 -1.73 -15.17
N ALA A 123 -11.73 -2.45 -15.92
CA ALA A 123 -12.51 -1.92 -17.02
C ALA A 123 -14.01 -2.08 -16.70
N VAL A 124 -14.75 -0.98 -16.74
CA VAL A 124 -16.20 -0.95 -16.48
C VAL A 124 -16.97 -0.41 -17.69
N GLY A 125 -18.13 -1.00 -17.97
CA GLY A 125 -18.98 -0.59 -19.09
C GLY A 125 -19.68 0.75 -18.88
N ALA A 126 -20.41 1.20 -19.89
CA ALA A 126 -21.15 2.46 -19.87
C ALA A 126 -22.21 2.53 -18.75
N GLU A 127 -22.82 1.40 -18.41
CA GLU A 127 -23.97 1.33 -17.49
C GLU A 127 -23.58 1.28 -16.00
N ILE A 128 -22.30 1.48 -15.65
CA ILE A 128 -21.88 1.44 -14.25
C ILE A 128 -22.55 2.55 -13.43
N SER A 129 -23.10 2.18 -12.27
CA SER A 129 -23.65 3.14 -11.31
C SER A 129 -22.54 3.91 -10.58
N GLU A 130 -22.86 5.11 -10.10
CA GLU A 130 -21.95 5.96 -9.33
C GLU A 130 -21.45 5.25 -8.07
N THR A 131 -22.39 4.68 -7.31
CA THR A 131 -22.10 3.93 -6.08
C THR A 131 -21.19 2.74 -6.35
N GLU A 132 -21.39 2.01 -7.45
CA GLU A 132 -20.56 0.86 -7.80
C GLU A 132 -19.14 1.28 -8.24
N LEU A 133 -19.01 2.31 -9.08
CA LEU A 133 -17.69 2.82 -9.49
C LEU A 133 -16.90 3.30 -8.28
N SER A 134 -17.55 4.11 -7.43
CA SER A 134 -16.99 4.61 -6.18
C SER A 134 -16.50 3.48 -5.27
N ALA A 135 -17.36 2.49 -4.99
CA ALA A 135 -17.01 1.37 -4.12
C ALA A 135 -15.84 0.53 -4.66
N ARG A 136 -15.79 0.30 -5.98
CA ARG A 136 -14.69 -0.45 -6.62
C ARG A 136 -13.36 0.30 -6.52
N ILE A 137 -13.36 1.60 -6.80
CA ILE A 137 -12.14 2.42 -6.73
C ILE A 137 -11.66 2.54 -5.29
N ALA A 138 -12.56 2.77 -4.33
CA ALA A 138 -12.21 2.79 -2.92
C ALA A 138 -11.58 1.46 -2.46
N ALA A 139 -12.13 0.32 -2.89
CA ALA A 139 -11.59 -1.01 -2.56
C ALA A 139 -10.20 -1.23 -3.16
N LEU A 140 -9.97 -0.81 -4.41
CA LEU A 140 -8.65 -0.93 -5.03
C LEU A 140 -7.61 -0.02 -4.39
N LEU A 141 -7.93 1.27 -4.18
CA LEU A 141 -7.02 2.21 -3.55
C LEU A 141 -6.62 1.73 -2.16
N ARG A 142 -7.58 1.21 -1.40
CA ARG A 142 -7.31 0.57 -0.11
C ARG A 142 -6.31 -0.58 -0.25
N ARG A 143 -6.53 -1.49 -1.20
CA ARG A 143 -5.63 -2.62 -1.43
C ARG A 143 -4.23 -2.18 -1.87
N ALA A 144 -4.15 -1.22 -2.78
CA ALA A 144 -2.88 -0.67 -3.27
C ALA A 144 -2.08 0.00 -2.15
N ARG A 145 -2.75 0.76 -1.26
CA ARG A 145 -2.12 1.33 -0.07
C ARG A 145 -1.59 0.24 0.86
N ILE A 146 -2.41 -0.75 1.17
CA ILE A 146 -2.00 -1.89 2.01
C ILE A 146 -0.75 -2.56 1.44
N GLU A 147 -0.68 -2.77 0.13
CA GLU A 147 0.47 -3.42 -0.53
C GLU A 147 1.72 -2.54 -0.51
N ARG A 148 1.59 -1.23 -0.80
CA ARG A 148 2.69 -0.27 -0.74
C ARG A 148 3.20 -0.05 0.68
N ASP A 149 2.34 -0.19 1.67
CA ASP A 149 2.69 -0.06 3.08
C ASP A 149 3.30 -1.33 3.65
N ARG A 150 3.41 -2.44 2.88
CA ARG A 150 4.14 -3.61 3.34
C ARG A 150 5.62 -3.30 3.39
N ASN A 151 6.28 -3.75 4.45
CA ASN A 151 7.72 -3.65 4.54
C ASN A 151 8.37 -4.53 3.45
N PRO A 152 9.26 -4.00 2.60
CA PRO A 152 9.80 -4.75 1.46
C PRO A 152 10.70 -5.92 1.87
N LEU A 153 11.28 -5.88 3.08
CA LEU A 153 12.11 -6.96 3.59
C LEU A 153 11.26 -8.09 4.17
N THR A 154 10.35 -7.76 5.09
CA THR A 154 9.57 -8.78 5.83
C THR A 154 8.24 -9.14 5.18
N GLY A 155 7.79 -8.33 4.22
CA GLY A 155 6.46 -8.42 3.64
C GLY A 155 5.33 -8.16 4.65
N LEU A 156 5.58 -7.69 5.87
CA LEU A 156 4.53 -7.44 6.86
C LEU A 156 3.86 -6.08 6.65
N PRO A 157 2.56 -5.91 7.00
CA PRO A 157 1.91 -4.60 6.94
C PRO A 157 2.66 -3.54 7.75
N GLY A 158 2.73 -2.31 7.25
CA GLY A 158 3.34 -1.18 7.95
C GLY A 158 2.35 -0.37 8.79
N ASN A 159 2.66 0.92 8.96
CA ASN A 159 1.89 1.84 9.82
C ASN A 159 0.43 2.00 9.41
N HIS A 160 0.13 2.00 8.11
CA HIS A 160 -1.26 2.09 7.64
C HIS A 160 -2.06 0.83 7.95
N GLY A 161 -1.47 -0.34 7.68
CA GLY A 161 -2.08 -1.62 8.03
C GLY A 161 -2.43 -1.68 9.51
N LEU A 162 -1.49 -1.28 10.37
CA LEU A 162 -1.73 -1.17 11.82
C LEU A 162 -2.95 -0.28 12.12
N ARG A 163 -3.00 0.94 11.57
CA ARG A 163 -4.12 1.87 11.77
C ARG A 163 -5.46 1.28 11.35
N GLU A 164 -5.52 0.59 10.21
CA GLU A 164 -6.76 -0.07 9.78
C GLU A 164 -7.24 -1.11 10.78
N TYR A 165 -6.33 -1.95 11.30
CA TYR A 165 -6.67 -2.95 12.30
C TYR A 165 -7.19 -2.30 13.60
N LEU A 166 -6.54 -1.22 14.05
CA LEU A 166 -6.96 -0.50 15.24
C LEU A 166 -8.32 0.17 15.06
N CYS A 167 -8.58 0.82 13.92
CA CYS A 167 -9.89 1.39 13.61
C CYS A 167 -10.99 0.32 13.62
N ALA A 168 -10.71 -0.86 13.06
CA ALA A 168 -11.68 -1.98 13.05
C ALA A 168 -11.96 -2.55 14.46
N LYS A 169 -11.06 -2.34 15.42
CA LYS A 169 -11.23 -2.72 16.84
C LYS A 169 -11.97 -1.64 17.63
N LEU A 170 -11.64 -0.37 17.38
CA LEU A 170 -12.34 0.79 17.94
C LEU A 170 -13.84 0.76 17.59
N VAL A 171 -14.18 0.49 16.33
CA VAL A 171 -15.59 0.39 15.89
C VAL A 171 -16.35 -0.74 16.60
N ARG A 172 -15.65 -1.77 17.06
CA ARG A 172 -16.24 -2.91 17.77
C ARG A 172 -16.22 -2.75 19.29
N ASP A 173 -15.72 -1.62 19.80
CA ASP A 173 -15.57 -1.35 21.23
C ASP A 173 -14.77 -2.44 21.96
N GLU A 174 -13.72 -2.95 21.30
CA GLU A 174 -12.89 -4.04 21.81
C GLU A 174 -11.62 -3.52 22.49
N THR A 175 -11.41 -3.91 23.76
CA THR A 175 -10.11 -3.76 24.45
C THR A 175 -9.08 -4.67 23.80
N ILE A 176 -7.91 -4.13 23.51
CA ILE A 176 -6.81 -4.87 22.89
C ILE A 176 -5.52 -4.73 23.68
N THR A 177 -4.53 -5.58 23.39
CA THR A 177 -3.16 -5.39 23.84
C THR A 177 -2.23 -5.22 22.65
N LEU A 178 -1.45 -4.15 22.68
CA LEU A 178 -0.35 -3.93 21.75
C LEU A 178 0.90 -4.56 22.32
N VAL A 179 1.58 -5.39 21.53
CA VAL A 179 2.86 -6.02 21.87
C VAL A 179 3.92 -5.49 20.91
N MET A 180 4.83 -4.67 21.43
CA MET A 180 5.91 -4.05 20.67
C MET A 180 7.20 -4.83 20.84
N ALA A 181 7.92 -5.09 19.76
CA ALA A 181 9.22 -5.74 19.79
C ALA A 181 10.25 -4.93 18.99
N ASP A 182 11.51 -4.99 19.43
CA ASP A 182 12.65 -4.29 18.82
C ASP A 182 13.95 -5.06 19.08
N LEU A 183 14.95 -4.84 18.23
CA LEU A 183 16.27 -5.45 18.38
C LEU A 183 17.18 -4.55 19.24
N ASP A 184 17.80 -5.16 20.25
CA ASP A 184 18.69 -4.46 21.16
C ASP A 184 19.98 -4.06 20.44
N ASP A 185 20.39 -2.79 20.56
CA ASP A 185 21.59 -2.21 19.94
C ASP A 185 21.70 -2.48 18.42
N PHE A 186 20.57 -2.52 17.71
CA PHE A 186 20.50 -2.92 16.29
C PHE A 186 21.46 -2.13 15.38
N LYS A 187 21.58 -0.81 15.60
CA LYS A 187 22.53 0.02 14.85
C LYS A 187 23.98 -0.44 15.06
N ALA A 188 24.39 -0.69 16.29
CA ALA A 188 25.75 -1.15 16.59
C ALA A 188 26.00 -2.57 16.05
N TYR A 189 24.96 -3.41 16.01
CA TYR A 189 25.04 -4.71 15.34
C TYR A 189 25.27 -4.55 13.83
N ASN A 190 24.51 -3.69 13.15
CA ASN A 190 24.70 -3.37 11.74
C ASN A 190 26.09 -2.81 11.44
N ASP A 191 26.56 -1.89 12.27
CA ASP A 191 27.89 -1.27 12.09
C ASP A 191 29.02 -2.31 12.18
N ARG A 192 28.83 -3.38 12.96
CA ARG A 192 29.84 -4.45 13.16
C ARG A 192 29.71 -5.61 12.17
N ARG A 193 28.49 -5.95 11.74
CA ARG A 193 28.20 -7.17 10.95
C ARG A 193 27.70 -6.89 9.54
N GLY A 194 27.43 -5.63 9.21
CA GLY A 194 26.90 -5.20 7.92
C GLY A 194 25.39 -5.36 7.81
N HIS A 195 24.79 -4.62 6.87
CA HIS A 195 23.34 -4.56 6.68
C HIS A 195 22.71 -5.93 6.35
N LEU A 196 23.39 -6.79 5.57
CA LEU A 196 22.88 -8.13 5.27
C LEU A 196 22.67 -8.99 6.53
N ALA A 197 23.55 -8.86 7.53
CA ALA A 197 23.38 -9.54 8.81
C ALA A 197 22.25 -8.93 9.64
N GLY A 198 22.05 -7.61 9.52
CA GLY A 198 20.92 -6.88 10.07
C GLY A 198 19.60 -7.34 9.51
N ASP A 199 19.49 -7.41 8.19
CA ASP A 199 18.30 -7.87 7.47
C ASP A 199 17.93 -9.29 7.89
N ALA A 200 18.92 -10.17 8.06
CA ALA A 200 18.69 -11.52 8.58
C ALA A 200 18.14 -11.52 10.02
N ALA A 201 18.59 -10.62 10.89
CA ALA A 201 18.07 -10.48 12.25
C ALA A 201 16.63 -9.93 12.26
N ILE A 202 16.32 -8.95 11.39
CA ILE A 202 14.96 -8.44 11.19
C ILE A 202 14.03 -9.56 10.72
N MET A 203 14.43 -10.33 9.71
CA MET A 203 13.63 -11.45 9.19
C MET A 203 13.35 -12.50 10.27
N LEU A 204 14.34 -12.78 11.11
CA LEU A 204 14.21 -13.73 12.20
C LEU A 204 13.21 -13.26 13.26
N LEU A 205 13.23 -11.96 13.61
CA LEU A 205 12.23 -11.36 14.49
C LEU A 205 10.84 -11.36 13.86
N ALA A 206 10.73 -11.05 12.57
CA ALA A 206 9.48 -11.10 11.83
C ALA A 206 8.86 -12.51 11.90
N ASP A 207 9.64 -13.55 11.63
CA ASP A 207 9.18 -14.94 11.69
C ASP A 207 8.71 -15.34 13.10
N ALA A 208 9.45 -14.92 14.14
CA ALA A 208 9.08 -15.20 15.53
C ALA A 208 7.77 -14.50 15.92
N MET A 209 7.61 -13.24 15.52
CA MET A 209 6.37 -12.47 15.74
C MET A 209 5.18 -13.08 14.99
N THR A 210 5.35 -13.44 13.72
CA THR A 210 4.29 -14.02 12.90
C THR A 210 3.84 -15.38 13.40
N GLU A 211 4.77 -16.26 13.79
CA GLU A 211 4.45 -17.56 14.39
C GLU A 211 3.65 -17.39 15.70
N ALA A 212 4.13 -16.52 16.60
CA ALA A 212 3.50 -16.28 17.90
C ALA A 212 2.10 -15.65 17.76
N ALA A 213 1.95 -14.63 16.91
CA ALA A 213 0.68 -13.98 16.67
C ALA A 213 -0.32 -14.93 15.98
N GLY A 214 0.13 -15.72 15.01
CA GLY A 214 -0.71 -16.68 14.30
C GLY A 214 -1.35 -17.73 15.24
N ALA A 215 -0.62 -18.16 16.27
CA ALA A 215 -1.12 -19.11 17.27
C ALA A 215 -2.29 -18.57 18.11
N VAL A 216 -2.37 -17.24 18.29
CA VAL A 216 -3.42 -16.59 19.09
C VAL A 216 -4.42 -15.80 18.24
N GLY A 217 -4.37 -15.94 16.91
CA GLY A 217 -5.23 -15.18 15.99
C GLY A 217 -4.91 -13.67 15.94
N GLY A 218 -3.71 -13.29 16.34
CA GLY A 218 -3.20 -11.92 16.31
C GLY A 218 -2.72 -11.48 14.92
N VAL A 219 -2.41 -10.19 14.81
CA VAL A 219 -1.86 -9.58 13.59
C VAL A 219 -0.53 -8.93 13.92
N VAL A 220 0.43 -9.01 12.99
CA VAL A 220 1.76 -8.39 13.13
C VAL A 220 1.94 -7.31 12.07
N THR A 221 2.57 -6.21 12.47
CA THR A 221 3.00 -5.12 11.61
C THR A 221 4.48 -4.80 11.83
N HIS A 222 5.14 -4.30 10.78
CA HIS A 222 6.53 -3.84 10.80
C HIS A 222 6.53 -2.32 10.58
N LEU A 223 6.74 -1.56 11.66
CA LEU A 223 6.57 -0.10 11.69
C LEU A 223 7.72 0.64 10.99
N GLY A 224 8.93 0.05 11.02
CA GLY A 224 10.13 0.51 10.32
C GLY A 224 11.41 0.12 11.06
N GLY A 225 12.52 -0.01 10.34
CA GLY A 225 13.80 -0.40 10.94
C GLY A 225 13.75 -1.79 11.56
N ASP A 226 13.87 -1.85 12.89
CA ASP A 226 13.73 -3.06 13.71
C ASP A 226 12.47 -3.03 14.59
N ASP A 227 11.55 -2.08 14.40
CA ASP A 227 10.33 -1.93 15.20
C ASP A 227 9.15 -2.76 14.65
N PHE A 228 8.64 -3.66 15.49
CA PHE A 228 7.47 -4.48 15.21
C PHE A 228 6.36 -4.25 16.23
N CYS A 229 5.11 -4.43 15.81
CA CYS A 229 3.94 -4.40 16.67
C CYS A 229 3.03 -5.58 16.37
N ALA A 230 2.51 -6.24 17.40
CA ALA A 230 1.42 -7.21 17.28
C ALA A 230 0.20 -6.73 18.05
N ILE A 231 -0.98 -7.03 17.52
CA ILE A 231 -2.26 -6.82 18.20
C ILE A 231 -2.79 -8.18 18.66
N ALA A 232 -3.10 -8.30 19.94
CA ALA A 232 -3.69 -9.49 20.55
C ALA A 232 -4.81 -9.09 21.53
N THR A 233 -5.57 -10.08 22.01
CA THR A 233 -6.48 -9.86 23.14
C THR A 233 -5.67 -9.77 24.44
N PRO A 234 -6.21 -9.14 25.50
CA PRO A 234 -5.53 -9.06 26.80
C PRO A 234 -5.12 -10.42 27.38
N GLU A 235 -5.94 -11.46 27.15
CA GLU A 235 -5.71 -12.81 27.65
C GLU A 235 -4.56 -13.52 26.93
N ALA A 236 -4.38 -13.23 25.63
CA ALA A 236 -3.36 -13.85 24.80
C ALA A 236 -2.00 -13.13 24.86
N ALA A 237 -1.96 -11.89 25.35
CA ALA A 237 -0.80 -11.03 25.23
C ALA A 237 0.46 -11.59 25.91
N GLU A 238 0.33 -12.11 27.14
CA GLU A 238 1.48 -12.69 27.85
C GLU A 238 2.04 -13.94 27.16
N GLU A 239 1.16 -14.78 26.61
CA GLU A 239 1.57 -15.95 25.83
C GLU A 239 2.29 -15.54 24.56
N LEU A 240 1.78 -14.52 23.86
CA LEU A 240 2.42 -13.96 22.68
C LEU A 240 3.82 -13.45 23.02
N VAL A 241 3.99 -12.65 24.07
CA VAL A 241 5.31 -12.13 24.49
C VAL A 241 6.29 -13.28 24.73
N ARG A 242 5.90 -14.30 25.50
CA ARG A 242 6.75 -15.47 25.78
C ARG A 242 7.10 -16.24 24.51
N ALA A 243 6.13 -16.41 23.60
CA ALA A 243 6.32 -17.11 22.35
C ALA A 243 7.26 -16.36 21.39
N VAL A 244 7.18 -15.02 21.34
CA VAL A 244 8.10 -14.18 20.57
C VAL A 244 9.52 -14.31 21.11
N GLU A 245 9.73 -14.11 22.42
CA GLU A 245 11.06 -14.17 23.02
C GLU A 245 11.70 -15.57 22.84
N ALA A 246 10.93 -16.64 23.08
CA ALA A 246 11.39 -18.01 22.89
C ALA A 246 11.62 -18.36 21.41
N GLY A 247 10.73 -17.89 20.53
CA GLY A 247 10.79 -18.11 19.09
C GLY A 247 11.99 -17.42 18.45
N TYR A 248 12.31 -16.21 18.87
CA TYR A 248 13.50 -15.46 18.47
C TYR A 248 14.77 -16.15 18.98
N ALA A 249 14.84 -16.46 20.28
CA ALA A 249 16.00 -17.11 20.89
C ALA A 249 16.35 -18.46 20.25
N ARG A 250 15.33 -19.26 19.91
CA ARG A 250 15.51 -20.56 19.21
C ARG A 250 16.12 -20.41 17.82
N ARG A 251 15.81 -19.32 17.12
CA ARG A 251 16.29 -19.08 15.76
C ARG A 251 17.63 -18.36 15.73
N LEU A 252 17.98 -17.61 16.77
CA LEU A 252 19.19 -16.79 16.85
C LEU A 252 20.49 -17.50 16.40
N PRO A 253 20.73 -18.79 16.73
CA PRO A 253 21.92 -19.50 16.29
C PRO A 253 22.05 -19.66 14.76
N ALA A 254 20.96 -19.49 14.00
CA ALA A 254 20.97 -19.57 12.54
C ALA A 254 21.60 -18.34 11.87
N LEU A 255 21.76 -17.22 12.61
CA LEU A 255 22.46 -16.04 12.09
C LEU A 255 23.95 -16.35 11.87
N ALA A 256 24.54 -15.71 10.86
CA ALA A 256 25.95 -15.89 10.52
C ALA A 256 26.86 -15.62 11.74
N GLY A 257 27.55 -16.66 12.20
CA GLY A 257 28.42 -16.60 13.38
C GLY A 257 27.73 -16.86 14.72
N GLY A 258 26.48 -17.37 14.73
CA GLY A 258 25.80 -17.92 15.91
C GLY A 258 25.42 -16.93 17.01
N HIS A 259 25.54 -15.63 16.73
CA HIS A 259 25.25 -14.55 17.67
C HIS A 259 24.54 -13.42 16.94
N GLY A 260 23.50 -12.85 17.55
CA GLY A 260 22.76 -11.70 17.03
C GLY A 260 22.38 -10.73 18.13
N PRO A 261 21.69 -9.63 17.79
CA PRO A 261 21.18 -8.69 18.78
C PRO A 261 20.15 -9.37 19.69
N GLY A 262 20.04 -8.88 20.92
CA GLY A 262 18.93 -9.26 21.80
C GLY A 262 17.60 -8.75 21.23
N VAL A 263 16.50 -9.21 21.82
CA VAL A 263 15.17 -8.65 21.55
C VAL A 263 14.59 -8.11 22.85
N THR A 264 14.02 -6.91 22.79
CA THR A 264 13.17 -6.37 23.84
C THR A 264 11.72 -6.40 23.36
N VAL A 265 10.84 -6.94 24.21
CA VAL A 265 9.39 -6.99 23.94
C VAL A 265 8.66 -6.28 25.07
N VAL A 266 7.72 -5.40 24.78
CA VAL A 266 6.85 -4.77 25.78
C VAL A 266 5.40 -4.87 25.35
N GLN A 267 4.48 -4.80 26.31
CA GLN A 267 3.05 -4.85 26.02
C GLN A 267 2.29 -3.80 26.80
N MET A 268 1.17 -3.35 26.24
CA MET A 268 0.22 -2.45 26.89
C MET A 268 -1.20 -2.79 26.46
N THR A 269 -2.07 -3.04 27.43
CA THR A 269 -3.51 -3.13 27.20
C THR A 269 -4.07 -1.72 27.03
N VAL A 270 -4.89 -1.54 26.00
CA VAL A 270 -5.42 -0.25 25.54
C VAL A 270 -6.94 -0.38 25.46
N ALA A 271 -7.63 0.44 26.24
CA ALA A 271 -9.09 0.52 26.16
C ALA A 271 -9.54 1.24 24.87
N PRO A 272 -10.77 1.00 24.37
CA PRO A 272 -11.26 1.63 23.14
C PRO A 272 -11.09 3.15 23.10
N GLU A 273 -11.41 3.85 24.19
CA GLU A 273 -11.29 5.30 24.32
C GLU A 273 -9.84 5.82 24.22
N GLU A 274 -8.85 4.99 24.53
CA GLU A 274 -7.44 5.34 24.41
C GLU A 274 -6.93 5.21 22.96
N LEU A 275 -7.62 4.47 22.10
CA LEU A 275 -7.25 4.31 20.68
C LEU A 275 -7.44 5.61 19.89
N GLU A 276 -8.30 6.52 20.36
CA GLU A 276 -8.45 7.86 19.77
C GLU A 276 -7.18 8.71 19.94
N ALA A 277 -6.36 8.42 20.95
CA ALA A 277 -5.12 9.11 21.27
C ALA A 277 -3.88 8.23 21.00
N LEU A 278 -3.85 7.57 19.84
CA LEU A 278 -2.85 6.55 19.49
C LEU A 278 -1.38 6.99 19.65
N GLU A 279 -1.07 8.26 19.36
CA GLU A 279 0.29 8.80 19.55
C GLU A 279 0.74 8.69 21.02
N GLN A 280 -0.14 8.99 21.98
CA GLN A 280 0.16 8.91 23.40
C GLN A 280 0.32 7.46 23.87
N VAL A 281 -0.40 6.51 23.25
CA VAL A 281 -0.22 5.07 23.48
C VAL A 281 1.19 4.65 23.05
N PHE A 282 1.63 5.03 21.84
CA PHE A 282 2.97 4.72 21.35
C PHE A 282 4.09 5.37 22.17
N GLU A 283 3.91 6.61 22.64
CA GLU A 283 4.88 7.24 23.53
C GLU A 283 5.04 6.49 24.86
N ARG A 284 3.93 6.00 25.44
CA ARG A 284 3.98 5.20 26.67
C ARG A 284 4.67 3.85 26.43
N LEU A 285 4.38 3.18 25.31
CA LEU A 285 5.06 1.95 24.90
C LEU A 285 6.56 2.17 24.70
N ALA A 286 6.97 3.26 24.06
CA ALA A 286 8.38 3.61 23.87
C ALA A 286 9.11 3.84 25.22
N LYS A 287 8.44 4.49 26.19
CA LYS A 287 8.98 4.67 27.55
C LYS A 287 9.15 3.32 28.27
N LEU A 288 8.14 2.44 28.22
CA LEU A 288 8.21 1.10 28.80
C LEU A 288 9.37 0.27 28.23
N ARG A 289 9.57 0.37 26.92
CA ARG A 289 10.67 -0.30 26.21
C ARG A 289 12.03 0.18 26.71
N LEU A 290 12.24 1.50 26.81
CA LEU A 290 13.47 2.08 27.32
C LEU A 290 13.75 1.63 28.77
N GLU A 291 12.72 1.59 29.61
CA GLU A 291 12.84 1.08 30.97
C GLU A 291 13.21 -0.40 31.02
N ARG A 292 12.61 -1.23 30.16
CA ARG A 292 12.92 -2.67 30.07
C ARG A 292 14.36 -2.90 29.62
N ARG A 293 14.83 -2.20 28.59
CA ARG A 293 16.23 -2.25 28.14
C ARG A 293 17.21 -1.87 29.25
N ARG A 294 16.93 -0.79 29.99
CA ARG A 294 17.76 -0.36 31.14
C ARG A 294 17.82 -1.42 32.24
N ARG A 295 16.69 -2.03 32.60
CA ARG A 295 16.64 -3.10 33.62
C ARG A 295 17.39 -4.36 33.18
N ALA A 296 17.39 -4.65 31.88
CA ALA A 296 18.09 -5.80 31.30
C ALA A 296 19.59 -5.54 31.05
N GLY A 297 20.10 -4.32 31.27
CA GLY A 297 21.48 -3.94 30.99
C GLY A 297 21.82 -3.85 29.50
N ARG A 298 20.84 -3.54 28.64
CA ARG A 298 20.94 -3.54 27.16
C ARG A 298 20.73 -2.13 26.57
N GLY A 299 21.44 -1.14 27.09
CA GLY A 299 21.23 0.28 26.76
C GLY A 299 22.47 0.99 26.25
#